data_AF-A0A388T7C7-F1
#
_entry.id   AF-A0A388T7C7-F1
#
_cell.length_a   1.000
_cell.length_b   1.000
_cell.length_c   1.000
_cell.angle_alpha   90.00
_cell.angle_beta   90.00
_cell.angle_gamma   90.00
#
_symmetry.space_group_name_H-M   'P 1'
#
loop_
_entity.id
_entity.type
_entity.pdbx_description
1 polymer ?
#
loop_
_entity_poly.entity_id
_entity_poly.type
_entity_poly.pdbx_seq_one_letter_code
_entity_poly.pdbx_strand_id
1 'polypeptide(L)'
;MSTATQQTEVRTVYITCQLGKSELSRLFNLAPEGIPAAAVIISTQRDSTRYSADTLADLTTHVGSSNASGNLNTWDNLQLDAADAAGDRKVNLKIDTERVEVQIAGTDATWVHGQAARIELLLKGAGGKIKRDHSTQKELKRQLKIMLLLLPNGVIQIVAFLIFVPGSTESTSTLSWQAGLGIFTVMVGLRS
;
A
#
# COMPACT_ATOMS: atom_id res chain seq x y z
N MET A 1 30.31 4.12 -6.79
CA MET A 1 29.41 3.53 -5.76
C MET A 1 27.98 3.73 -6.26
N SER A 2 27.27 2.65 -6.62
CA SER A 2 25.88 2.74 -7.09
C SER A 2 24.98 2.77 -5.86
N THR A 3 24.41 3.93 -5.53
CA THR A 3 23.35 4.02 -4.53
C THR A 3 22.13 3.29 -5.06
N ALA A 4 21.70 2.23 -4.38
CA ALA A 4 20.44 1.57 -4.67
C ALA A 4 19.31 2.56 -4.40
N THR A 5 18.69 3.09 -5.46
CA THR A 5 17.49 3.91 -5.35
C THR A 5 16.35 3.01 -4.87
N GLN A 6 15.89 3.23 -3.64
CA GLN A 6 14.78 2.48 -3.07
C GLN A 6 13.51 2.84 -3.85
N GLN A 7 13.03 1.93 -4.68
CA GLN A 7 11.78 2.10 -5.42
C GLN A 7 10.61 1.74 -4.51
N THR A 8 9.68 2.68 -4.33
CA THR A 8 8.44 2.46 -3.59
C THR A 8 7.38 1.94 -4.56
N GLU A 9 6.67 0.89 -4.17
CA GLU A 9 5.61 0.29 -4.97
C GLU A 9 4.36 0.06 -4.10
N VAL A 10 3.20 0.47 -4.62
CA VAL A 10 1.90 0.21 -4.03
C VAL A 10 1.05 -0.52 -5.06
N ARG A 11 0.58 -1.71 -4.69
CA ARG A 11 -0.32 -2.53 -5.49
C ARG A 11 -1.60 -2.79 -4.72
N THR A 12 -2.73 -2.39 -5.29
CA THR A 12 -4.04 -2.57 -4.69
C THR A 12 -5.02 -3.13 -5.72
N VAL A 13 -5.82 -4.09 -5.30
CA VAL A 13 -6.88 -4.68 -6.12
C VAL A 13 -8.23 -4.27 -5.57
N TYR A 14 -9.06 -3.67 -6.41
CA TYR A 14 -10.43 -3.30 -6.11
C TYR A 14 -11.37 -4.26 -6.84
N ILE A 15 -12.44 -4.65 -6.16
CA ILE A 15 -13.52 -5.48 -6.70
C ILE A 15 -14.83 -4.71 -6.62
N THR A 16 -15.85 -5.18 -7.36
CA THR A 16 -17.20 -4.60 -7.38
C THR A 16 -17.27 -3.15 -7.86
N CYS A 17 -16.24 -2.68 -8.57
CA CYS A 17 -16.21 -1.34 -9.16
C CYS A 17 -17.17 -1.30 -10.36
N GLN A 18 -18.15 -0.40 -10.33
CA GLN A 18 -18.96 -0.10 -11.51
C GLN A 18 -18.40 1.15 -12.18
N LEU A 19 -17.51 0.95 -13.15
CA LEU A 19 -16.91 2.05 -13.91
C LEU A 19 -17.74 2.32 -15.16
N GLY A 20 -18.55 3.38 -15.12
CA GLY A 20 -19.18 3.93 -16.31
C GLY A 20 -18.18 4.70 -17.17
N LYS A 21 -18.64 5.19 -18.33
CA LYS A 21 -17.81 5.97 -19.26
C LYS A 21 -17.23 7.24 -18.62
N SER A 22 -18.00 7.92 -17.77
CA SER A 22 -17.56 9.12 -17.06
C SER A 22 -16.47 8.82 -16.03
N GLU A 23 -16.66 7.78 -15.23
CA GLU A 23 -15.71 7.37 -14.19
C GLU A 23 -14.42 6.86 -14.82
N LEU A 24 -14.53 6.11 -15.91
CA LEU A 24 -13.40 5.61 -16.67
C LEU A 24 -12.63 6.79 -17.27
N SER A 25 -13.27 7.73 -17.97
CA SER A 25 -12.58 8.94 -18.45
C SER A 25 -11.88 9.70 -17.32
N ARG A 26 -12.52 9.84 -16.16
CA ARG A 26 -11.92 10.50 -14.99
C ARG A 26 -10.71 9.74 -14.44
N LEU A 27 -10.77 8.41 -14.37
CA LEU A 27 -9.67 7.55 -13.93
C LEU A 27 -8.47 7.68 -14.88
N PHE A 28 -8.71 7.63 -16.19
CA PHE A 28 -7.67 7.70 -17.21
C PHE A 28 -7.02 9.09 -17.31
N ASN A 29 -7.73 10.15 -16.93
CA ASN A 29 -7.14 11.49 -16.80
C ASN A 29 -6.37 11.69 -15.48
N LEU A 30 -6.84 11.07 -14.40
CA LEU A 30 -6.24 11.19 -13.08
C LEU A 30 -4.97 10.34 -12.93
N ALA A 31 -4.98 9.13 -13.50
CA ALA A 31 -3.94 8.13 -13.29
C ALA A 31 -2.54 8.54 -13.80
N PRO A 32 -2.37 9.12 -15.00
CA PRO A 32 -1.06 9.53 -15.50
C PRO A 32 -0.65 10.94 -15.02
N GLU A 33 -1.27 11.48 -13.97
CA GLU A 33 -0.94 12.81 -13.48
C GLU A 33 0.54 12.92 -13.04
N GLY A 34 1.25 13.86 -13.65
CA GLY A 34 2.69 14.02 -13.44
C GLY A 34 3.57 13.10 -14.29
N ILE A 35 3.00 12.39 -15.28
CA ILE A 35 3.70 11.65 -16.34
C ILE A 35 3.41 12.35 -17.68
N PRO A 36 4.38 12.49 -18.60
CA PRO A 36 4.14 13.06 -19.92
C PRO A 36 3.07 12.27 -20.70
N ALA A 37 2.14 12.97 -21.36
CA ALA A 37 1.05 12.33 -22.12
C ALA A 37 1.56 11.37 -23.21
N ALA A 38 2.71 11.67 -23.83
CA ALA A 38 3.35 10.82 -24.85
C ALA A 38 3.84 9.47 -24.30
N ALA A 39 3.87 9.29 -22.97
CA ALA A 39 4.31 8.06 -22.32
C ALA A 39 3.13 7.27 -21.71
N VAL A 40 1.89 7.65 -22.06
CA VAL A 40 0.66 6.98 -21.67
C VAL A 40 0.18 6.12 -22.82
N ILE A 41 -0.02 4.83 -22.55
CA ILE A 41 -0.54 3.86 -23.51
C ILE A 41 -1.77 3.20 -22.88
N ILE A 42 -2.89 3.30 -23.58
CA ILE A 42 -4.14 2.64 -23.24
C ILE A 42 -4.29 1.50 -24.24
N SER A 43 -4.53 0.29 -23.74
CA SER A 43 -4.73 -0.88 -24.60
C SER A 43 -5.91 -1.74 -24.17
N THR A 44 -6.48 -2.44 -25.12
CA THR A 44 -7.50 -3.47 -24.88
C THR A 44 -7.29 -4.62 -25.85
N GLN A 45 -7.87 -5.78 -25.55
CA GLN A 45 -7.83 -6.95 -26.42
C GLN A 45 -9.25 -7.41 -26.71
N ARG A 46 -9.58 -7.56 -27.99
CA ARG A 46 -10.89 -8.02 -28.47
C ARG A 46 -10.70 -8.89 -29.70
N ASP A 47 -11.38 -10.04 -29.74
CA ASP A 47 -11.27 -11.01 -30.83
C ASP A 47 -9.81 -11.39 -31.16
N SER A 48 -8.98 -11.57 -30.12
CA SER A 48 -7.53 -11.81 -30.22
C SER A 48 -6.71 -10.70 -30.89
N THR A 49 -7.31 -9.54 -31.16
CA THR A 49 -6.64 -8.35 -31.67
C THR A 49 -6.39 -7.38 -30.53
N ARG A 50 -5.15 -6.91 -30.38
CA ARG A 50 -4.79 -5.88 -29.40
C ARG A 50 -4.91 -4.51 -30.06
N TYR A 51 -5.69 -3.64 -29.45
CA TYR A 51 -5.82 -2.24 -29.83
C TYR A 51 -5.10 -1.39 -28.79
N SER A 52 -4.40 -0.35 -29.25
CA SER A 52 -3.74 0.61 -28.38
C SER A 52 -3.89 2.03 -28.91
N ALA A 53 -3.95 3.00 -28.00
CA ALA A 53 -3.96 4.43 -28.29
C ALA A 53 -3.50 5.25 -27.07
N ASP A 54 -3.24 6.53 -27.26
CA ASP A 54 -2.77 7.44 -26.20
C ASP A 54 -3.94 7.95 -25.35
N THR A 55 -5.15 7.97 -25.93
CA THR A 55 -6.38 8.40 -25.25
C THR A 55 -7.50 7.37 -25.37
N LEU A 56 -8.42 7.39 -24.40
CA LEU A 56 -9.60 6.51 -24.41
C LEU A 56 -10.51 6.77 -25.62
N ALA A 57 -10.61 8.04 -26.04
CA ALA A 57 -11.43 8.44 -27.18
C ALA A 57 -10.86 7.86 -28.49
N ASP A 58 -9.55 7.92 -28.66
CA ASP A 58 -8.87 7.35 -29.82
C ASP A 58 -8.97 5.83 -29.82
N LEU A 59 -8.81 5.19 -28.65
CA LEU A 59 -9.01 3.74 -28.52
C LEU A 59 -10.44 3.34 -28.91
N THR A 60 -11.44 4.08 -28.45
CA THR A 60 -12.85 3.82 -28.79
C THR A 60 -13.08 3.96 -30.30
N THR A 61 -12.44 4.94 -30.92
CA THR A 61 -12.53 5.16 -32.38
C THR A 61 -11.85 4.03 -33.15
N HIS A 62 -10.66 3.58 -32.71
CA HIS A 62 -9.95 2.44 -33.31
C HIS A 62 -10.74 1.13 -33.20
N VAL A 63 -11.30 0.84 -32.03
CA VAL A 63 -12.12 -0.37 -31.84
C VAL A 63 -13.42 -0.26 -32.65
N GLY A 64 -14.07 0.91 -32.65
CA GLY A 64 -15.31 1.15 -33.40
C GLY A 64 -15.15 1.04 -34.92
N SER A 65 -14.00 1.42 -35.47
CA SER A 65 -13.71 1.29 -36.91
C SER A 65 -13.31 -0.12 -37.33
N SER A 66 -12.91 -0.97 -36.38
CA SER A 66 -12.33 -2.30 -36.64
C SER A 66 -13.34 -3.45 -36.83
N ASN A 67 -14.64 -3.18 -36.93
CA ASN A 67 -15.70 -4.21 -36.94
C ASN A 67 -15.60 -5.24 -35.79
N ALA A 68 -14.95 -4.88 -34.69
CA ALA A 68 -14.70 -5.80 -33.60
C ALA A 68 -16.01 -6.12 -32.84
N SER A 69 -16.17 -7.39 -32.45
CA SER A 69 -17.41 -7.88 -31.86
C SER A 69 -17.61 -7.39 -30.43
N GLY A 70 -18.85 -7.21 -29.99
CA GLY A 70 -19.18 -6.86 -28.60
C GLY A 70 -19.53 -5.39 -28.35
N ASN A 71 -20.10 -5.14 -27.17
CA ASN A 71 -20.66 -3.85 -26.80
C ASN A 71 -19.54 -2.85 -26.44
N LEU A 72 -19.52 -1.67 -27.07
CA LEU A 72 -18.56 -0.59 -26.78
C LEU A 72 -18.84 0.12 -25.44
N ASN A 73 -19.99 -0.16 -24.83
CA ASN A 73 -20.34 0.37 -23.51
C ASN A 73 -19.80 -0.49 -22.36
N THR A 74 -19.27 -1.68 -22.65
CA THR A 74 -18.67 -2.59 -21.67
C THR A 74 -17.24 -2.90 -22.11
N TRP A 75 -16.28 -2.46 -21.29
CA TRP A 75 -14.87 -2.70 -21.54
C TRP A 75 -14.42 -3.90 -20.71
N ASP A 76 -13.84 -4.89 -21.37
CA ASP A 76 -13.18 -6.03 -20.74
C ASP A 76 -11.69 -5.99 -21.12
N ASN A 77 -10.81 -6.33 -20.18
CA ASN A 77 -9.36 -6.32 -20.37
C ASN A 77 -8.79 -4.96 -20.83
N LEU A 78 -9.24 -3.85 -20.23
CA LEU A 78 -8.69 -2.53 -20.51
C LEU A 78 -7.47 -2.28 -19.63
N GLN A 79 -6.36 -1.86 -20.22
CA GLN A 79 -5.10 -1.62 -19.53
C GLN A 79 -4.60 -0.20 -19.81
N LEU A 80 -4.15 0.50 -18.76
CA LEU A 80 -3.36 1.73 -18.88
C LEU A 80 -1.95 1.45 -18.39
N ASP A 81 -0.99 1.81 -19.20
CA ASP A 81 0.42 1.86 -18.85
C ASP A 81 0.91 3.30 -19.02
N ALA A 82 1.34 3.91 -17.94
CA ALA A 82 2.01 5.20 -17.95
C ALA A 82 3.34 5.05 -17.23
N ALA A 83 4.43 5.41 -17.89
CA ALA A 83 5.76 5.36 -17.29
C ALA A 83 6.59 6.55 -17.77
N ASP A 84 7.23 7.25 -16.84
CA ASP A 84 8.17 8.30 -17.21
C ASP A 84 9.42 7.71 -17.89
N ALA A 85 10.06 8.47 -18.77
CA ALA A 85 11.24 8.03 -19.53
C ALA A 85 12.41 7.65 -18.60
N ALA A 86 12.52 8.30 -17.45
CA ALA A 86 13.51 7.99 -16.42
C ALA A 86 13.13 6.77 -15.54
N GLY A 87 11.88 6.28 -15.64
CA GLY A 87 11.37 5.21 -14.78
C GLY A 87 11.06 5.64 -13.34
N ASP A 88 11.19 6.94 -13.02
CA ASP A 88 10.95 7.51 -11.69
C ASP A 88 9.49 7.42 -11.23
N ARG A 89 8.56 7.33 -12.19
CA ARG A 89 7.12 7.25 -11.97
C ARG A 89 6.52 6.26 -12.94
N LYS A 90 5.72 5.34 -12.42
CA LYS A 90 5.01 4.32 -13.18
C LYS A 90 3.64 4.09 -12.59
N VAL A 91 2.63 4.05 -13.45
CA VAL A 91 1.27 3.70 -13.13
C VAL A 91 0.80 2.64 -14.12
N ASN A 92 0.40 1.49 -13.60
CA ASN A 92 -0.24 0.44 -14.36
C ASN A 92 -1.65 0.23 -13.78
N LEU A 93 -2.66 0.33 -14.64
CA LEU A 93 -4.03 -0.01 -14.30
C LEU A 93 -4.48 -1.14 -15.19
N LYS A 94 -5.13 -2.14 -14.61
CA LYS A 94 -5.84 -3.18 -15.35
C LYS A 94 -7.28 -3.21 -14.89
N ILE A 95 -8.18 -3.11 -15.84
CA ILE A 95 -9.61 -3.03 -15.63
C ILE A 95 -10.24 -4.20 -16.36
N ASP A 96 -10.78 -5.10 -15.57
CA ASP A 96 -11.63 -6.20 -16.00
C ASP A 96 -13.07 -5.89 -15.60
N THR A 97 -14.01 -6.69 -16.11
CA THR A 97 -15.44 -6.53 -15.83
C THR A 97 -15.77 -6.51 -14.32
N GLU A 98 -15.00 -7.21 -13.49
CA GLU A 98 -15.27 -7.35 -12.04
C GLU A 98 -14.19 -6.74 -11.13
N ARG A 99 -13.04 -6.34 -11.71
CA ARG A 99 -11.82 -6.07 -10.97
C ARG A 99 -11.07 -4.89 -11.57
N VAL A 100 -10.57 -4.02 -10.71
CA VAL A 100 -9.59 -2.99 -11.06
C VAL A 100 -8.31 -3.23 -10.27
N GLU A 101 -7.23 -3.52 -10.95
CA GLU A 101 -5.90 -3.59 -10.36
C GLU A 101 -5.16 -2.28 -10.60
N VAL A 102 -4.63 -1.72 -9.53
CA VAL A 102 -3.85 -0.49 -9.52
C VAL A 102 -2.46 -0.82 -9.02
N GLN A 103 -1.45 -0.47 -9.80
CA GLN A 103 -0.05 -0.59 -9.44
C GLN A 103 0.63 0.75 -9.70
N ILE A 104 1.19 1.35 -8.66
CA ILE A 104 1.89 2.62 -8.73
C ILE A 104 3.28 2.38 -8.16
N ALA A 105 4.30 2.75 -8.92
CA ALA A 105 5.68 2.64 -8.51
C ALA A 105 6.43 3.94 -8.79
N GLY A 106 7.41 4.26 -7.94
CA GLY A 106 8.25 5.42 -8.16
C GLY A 106 9.33 5.58 -7.11
N THR A 107 10.22 6.54 -7.36
CA THR A 107 11.33 6.88 -6.45
C THR A 107 10.88 7.77 -5.30
N ASP A 108 9.83 8.58 -5.49
CA ASP A 108 9.22 9.41 -4.45
C ASP A 108 8.02 8.71 -3.79
N ALA A 109 8.21 8.25 -2.56
CA ALA A 109 7.16 7.61 -1.76
C ALA A 109 5.95 8.52 -1.52
N THR A 110 6.16 9.83 -1.38
CA THR A 110 5.08 10.80 -1.15
C THR A 110 4.17 10.86 -2.36
N TRP A 111 4.75 10.92 -3.56
CA TRP A 111 4.01 10.87 -4.82
C TRP A 111 3.28 9.53 -4.98
N VAL A 112 3.95 8.39 -4.75
CA VAL A 112 3.34 7.06 -4.87
C VAL A 112 2.11 6.91 -3.97
N HIS A 113 2.23 7.26 -2.68
CA HIS A 113 1.13 7.17 -1.73
C HIS A 113 0.02 8.20 -2.01
N GLY A 114 0.39 9.43 -2.40
CA GLY A 114 -0.59 10.45 -2.78
C GLY A 114 -1.41 10.03 -4.00
N GLN A 115 -0.76 9.47 -5.02
CA GLN A 115 -1.43 9.00 -6.22
C GLN A 115 -2.30 7.77 -5.94
N ALA A 116 -1.82 6.84 -5.10
CA ALA A 116 -2.61 5.70 -4.65
C ALA A 116 -3.88 6.15 -3.92
N ALA A 117 -3.77 7.11 -3.00
CA ALA A 117 -4.92 7.63 -2.25
C ALA A 117 -5.96 8.32 -3.14
N ARG A 118 -5.53 9.05 -4.18
CA ARG A 118 -6.44 9.71 -5.13
C ARG A 118 -7.20 8.71 -5.98
N ILE A 119 -6.51 7.70 -6.51
CA ILE A 119 -7.14 6.61 -7.27
C ILE A 119 -8.07 5.81 -6.36
N GLU A 120 -7.65 5.52 -5.12
CA GLU A 120 -8.47 4.84 -4.14
C GLU A 120 -9.79 5.58 -3.87
N LEU A 121 -9.73 6.90 -3.68
CA LEU A 121 -10.91 7.71 -3.41
C LEU A 121 -11.89 7.69 -4.58
N LEU A 122 -11.37 7.78 -5.81
CA LEU A 122 -12.18 7.66 -7.02
C LEU A 122 -12.86 6.28 -7.10
N LEU A 123 -12.09 5.20 -6.93
CA LEU A 123 -12.60 3.84 -7.06
C LEU A 123 -13.60 3.49 -5.96
N LYS A 124 -13.39 3.97 -4.73
CA LYS A 124 -14.37 3.86 -3.65
C LYS A 124 -15.66 4.64 -3.96
N GLY A 125 -15.54 5.83 -4.55
CA GLY A 125 -16.68 6.61 -5.02
C GLY A 125 -17.50 5.89 -6.09
N ALA A 126 -16.86 5.06 -6.93
CA ALA A 126 -17.50 4.18 -7.91
C ALA A 126 -18.00 2.84 -7.33
N GLY A 127 -18.13 2.73 -5.99
CA GLY A 127 -18.60 1.52 -5.31
C GLY A 127 -17.55 0.42 -5.13
N GLY A 128 -16.30 0.70 -5.48
CA GLY A 128 -15.18 -0.24 -5.37
C GLY A 128 -14.84 -0.60 -3.92
N LYS A 129 -14.60 -1.89 -3.68
CA LYS A 129 -14.13 -2.41 -2.40
C LYS A 129 -12.73 -2.96 -2.55
N ILE A 130 -11.84 -2.63 -1.62
CA ILE A 130 -10.48 -3.20 -1.61
C ILE A 130 -10.59 -4.70 -1.35
N LYS A 131 -10.06 -5.51 -2.27
CA LYS A 131 -9.84 -6.94 -2.04
C LYS A 131 -8.72 -7.05 -1.02
N ARG A 132 -9.07 -7.33 0.24
CA ARG A 132 -8.08 -7.60 1.28
C ARG A 132 -7.26 -8.81 0.85
N ASP A 133 -5.97 -8.61 0.64
CA ASP A 133 -5.07 -9.73 0.43
C ASP A 133 -5.02 -10.53 1.74
N HIS A 134 -5.56 -11.75 1.72
CA HIS A 134 -5.62 -12.60 2.90
C HIS A 134 -4.23 -13.10 3.33
N SER A 135 -3.19 -12.89 2.53
CA SER A 135 -1.81 -13.32 2.78
C SER A 135 -1.19 -12.62 4.01
N THR A 136 -1.26 -11.29 4.10
CA THR A 136 -0.67 -10.50 5.19
C THR A 136 -1.42 -10.65 6.51
N GLN A 137 -2.75 -10.77 6.47
CA GLN A 137 -3.53 -11.03 7.69
C GLN A 137 -3.32 -12.44 8.27
N LYS A 138 -3.09 -13.45 7.42
CA LYS A 138 -2.81 -14.81 7.91
C LYS A 138 -1.48 -14.87 8.66
N GLU A 139 -0.46 -14.18 8.14
CA GLU A 139 0.87 -14.20 8.75
C GLU A 139 0.89 -13.42 10.08
N LEU A 140 0.24 -12.25 10.15
CA LEU A 140 0.07 -11.52 11.41
C LEU A 140 -0.73 -12.30 12.45
N LYS A 141 -1.79 -13.01 12.04
CA LYS A 141 -2.54 -13.89 12.96
C LYS A 141 -1.70 -15.09 13.43
N ARG A 142 -0.82 -15.61 12.57
CA ARG A 142 0.10 -16.70 12.94
C ARG A 142 1.14 -16.21 13.94
N GLN A 143 1.73 -15.05 13.71
CA GLN A 143 2.70 -14.39 14.61
C GLN A 143 2.06 -14.07 15.97
N LEU A 144 0.86 -13.49 15.99
CA LEU A 144 0.14 -13.19 17.23
C LEU A 144 -0.22 -14.46 18.02
N LYS A 145 -0.62 -15.54 17.33
CA LYS A 145 -0.91 -16.83 17.96
C LYS A 145 0.33 -17.45 18.60
N ILE A 146 1.51 -17.33 17.96
CA ILE A 146 2.79 -17.80 18.51
C ILE A 146 3.20 -16.95 19.71
N MET A 147 3.07 -15.62 19.63
CA MET A 147 3.40 -14.71 20.74
C MET A 147 2.52 -14.95 21.98
N LEU A 148 1.22 -15.21 21.78
CA LEU A 148 0.28 -15.51 22.85
C LEU A 148 0.60 -16.84 23.56
N LEU A 149 1.13 -17.83 22.83
CA LEU A 149 1.54 -19.13 23.38
C LEU A 149 2.82 -19.07 24.23
N LEU A 150 3.64 -18.02 24.10
CA LEU A 150 4.89 -17.84 24.84
C LEU A 150 4.73 -17.05 26.15
N LEU A 151 3.51 -16.62 26.50
CA LEU A 151 3.21 -15.85 27.71
C LEU A 151 2.92 -16.63 29.03
N PRO A 152 2.99 -17.97 29.18
CA PRO A 152 2.52 -18.61 30.41
C PRO A 152 3.45 -18.50 31.63
N ASN A 153 4.70 -18.01 31.51
CA ASN A 153 5.66 -18.07 32.63
C ASN A 153 5.87 -16.77 33.43
N GLY A 154 5.31 -15.64 33.01
CA GLY A 154 5.53 -14.36 33.72
C GLY A 154 4.68 -14.15 34.97
N VAL A 155 3.46 -14.70 35.00
CA VAL A 155 2.48 -14.41 36.08
C VAL A 155 2.75 -15.26 37.33
N ILE A 156 3.33 -16.45 37.18
CA ILE A 156 3.60 -17.35 38.32
C ILE A 156 4.73 -16.83 39.23
N GLN A 157 5.68 -16.05 38.69
CA GLN A 157 6.79 -15.50 39.47
C GLN A 157 6.38 -14.35 40.41
N ILE A 158 5.36 -13.56 40.05
CA ILE A 158 4.93 -12.41 40.88
C ILE A 158 4.14 -12.88 42.12
N VAL A 159 3.41 -13.99 42.04
CA VAL A 159 2.66 -14.53 43.20
C VAL A 159 3.59 -15.21 44.22
N ALA A 160 4.68 -15.85 43.78
CA ALA A 160 5.65 -16.46 44.69
C ALA A 160 6.42 -15.42 45.54
N PHE A 161 6.65 -14.22 45.01
CA PHE A 161 7.38 -13.16 45.73
C PHE A 161 6.53 -12.46 46.81
N LEU A 162 5.20 -12.53 46.73
CA LEU A 162 4.29 -11.89 47.70
C LEU A 162 3.87 -12.79 48.88
N ILE A 163 4.08 -14.10 48.80
CA ILE A 163 3.66 -15.04 49.86
C ILE A 163 4.81 -15.36 50.84
N PHE A 164 6.08 -15.13 50.47
CA PHE A 164 7.24 -15.45 51.29
C PHE A 164 7.95 -14.20 51.86
N VAL A 165 7.26 -13.47 52.73
CA VAL A 165 7.91 -12.58 53.70
C VAL A 165 7.41 -12.97 55.10
N PRO A 166 8.11 -13.85 55.84
CA PRO A 166 7.83 -14.07 57.25
C PRO A 166 8.34 -12.85 58.03
N GLY A 167 7.46 -12.32 58.88
CA GLY A 167 7.69 -11.09 59.61
C GLY A 167 8.84 -11.14 60.61
N SER A 168 9.45 -9.98 60.80
CA SER A 168 9.99 -9.57 62.09
C SER A 168 9.60 -8.11 62.31
N THR A 169 8.66 -7.93 63.23
CA THR A 169 8.32 -6.68 63.90
C THR A 169 9.54 -6.15 64.66
N GLU A 170 9.82 -4.84 64.57
CA GLU A 170 9.88 -3.92 65.72
C GLU A 170 10.63 -2.60 65.42
N SER A 171 10.01 -1.51 65.88
CA SER A 171 10.62 -0.27 66.40
C SER A 171 11.31 0.74 65.46
N THR A 172 10.55 1.80 65.16
CA THR A 172 10.90 3.23 65.27
C THR A 172 12.35 3.65 65.57
N SER A 173 12.96 4.45 64.69
CA SER A 173 13.22 5.89 64.92
C SER A 173 14.09 6.54 63.83
N THR A 174 13.56 7.62 63.27
CA THR A 174 14.18 8.89 62.82
C THR A 174 15.60 8.97 62.22
N LEU A 175 15.67 9.87 61.20
CA LEU A 175 16.81 10.71 60.78
C LEU A 175 17.90 10.07 59.90
N SER A 176 17.98 10.47 58.63
CA SER A 176 18.86 11.57 58.20
C SER A 176 18.97 11.65 56.66
N TRP A 177 19.05 12.89 56.18
CA TRP A 177 19.42 13.26 54.80
C TRP A 177 20.88 12.89 54.51
N GLN A 178 21.18 12.34 53.33
CA GLN A 178 22.13 12.90 52.34
C GLN A 178 22.54 11.87 51.27
N ALA A 179 22.69 12.41 50.05
CA ALA A 179 23.61 12.02 48.97
C ALA A 179 23.41 10.62 48.32
N GLY A 180 23.46 10.45 47.00
CA GLY A 180 23.81 11.35 45.92
C GLY A 180 24.07 10.56 44.62
N LEU A 181 24.06 11.32 43.52
CA LEU A 181 24.81 11.13 42.27
C LEU A 181 24.50 9.95 41.33
N GLY A 182 24.30 10.33 40.05
CA GLY A 182 24.39 9.41 38.92
C GLY A 182 24.03 10.03 37.56
N ILE A 183 24.45 11.26 37.27
CA ILE A 183 24.45 11.81 35.90
C ILE A 183 25.65 11.19 35.17
N PHE A 184 25.41 10.35 34.16
CA PHE A 184 26.45 9.88 33.24
C PHE A 184 26.22 10.46 31.85
N THR A 185 27.03 11.46 31.54
CA THR A 185 27.36 11.93 30.20
C THR A 185 28.26 10.90 29.51
N VAL A 186 27.91 10.46 28.30
CA VAL A 186 28.86 9.83 27.37
C VAL A 186 28.75 10.53 26.03
N MET A 187 29.88 11.08 25.60
CA MET A 187 30.10 11.79 24.35
C MET A 187 31.06 10.97 23.49
N VAL A 188 30.91 11.11 22.17
CA VAL A 188 31.87 10.84 21.09
C VAL A 188 31.98 9.41 20.54
N GLY A 189 31.74 9.33 19.22
CA GLY A 189 32.10 8.21 18.36
C GLY A 189 31.95 8.56 16.87
N LEU A 190 32.64 9.60 16.41
CA LEU A 190 32.88 9.87 14.98
C LEU A 190 33.76 8.74 14.41
N ARG A 191 33.38 8.11 13.29
CA ARG A 191 34.30 7.30 12.49
C ARG A 191 34.11 7.59 11.01
N SER A 192 35.28 7.78 10.40
CA SER A 192 35.66 7.93 8.99
C SER A 192 35.09 6.89 8.05
#